data_AF-A0A084A1S5-F1
#
_entry.id   AF-A0A084A1S5-F1
#
_cell.length_a   1.000
_cell.length_b   1.000
_cell.length_c   1.000
_cell.angle_alpha   90.00
_cell.angle_beta   90.00
_cell.angle_gamma   90.00
#
_symmetry.space_group_name_H-M   'P 1'
#
loop_
_entity.id
_entity.type
_entity.pdbx_description
1 polymer ?
#
loop_
_entity_poly.entity_id
_entity_poly.type
_entity_poly.pdbx_seq_one_letter_code
_entity_poly.pdbx_strand_id
1 'polypeptide(L)'
;MEKVSSPIAVFFSALMLMVSSALAQQQEMNAGEIDDIGTLSMPEAEKHLNYLIAETNDTIQTVEQAIKMVQNIKFEVSPGKPGVDYRTESPIRYEKPFTPLTTQQLVNRLNSQKTQTTSFKQAITSTGSEIRFSNKPLEKLFADAWPKDNEPDLQYKITQVSFWDGSEQKLQPVIISEADDGYYYLSASSTFTLPTSKPIKGIEFEIRYPSYSSFKKVVLNKDQPKMTTDDGSSYQLISIKGGKVSLQLTLPEASHYLVEGLTASGQVLPRTGSSFASMPSDEQLQQFKQYRDDLVKIRRDINQFTDSKALQAHLEKLTDERTKALEKNNKKHIQQEVKFVAQPESVVIYLLAMQEKSDTFNQTLTNELAEQDRYIAKDDASNTFGLVDKSGNWVIKPQFQKIEQTDISGIYLMTDEGSSHKDKATDVVTTELIYTYMSFDSQTRQLKKLPFKDINKMGLNNVNR
;
A
#
# COMPACT_ATOMS: atom_id res chain seq x y z
N MET A 1 11.13 2.80 -26.68
CA MET A 1 10.69 4.18 -26.40
C MET A 1 9.26 4.07 -25.94
N GLU A 2 9.04 4.16 -24.63
CA GLU A 2 7.68 4.29 -24.09
C GLU A 2 7.04 5.52 -24.73
N LYS A 3 5.90 5.33 -25.40
CA LYS A 3 5.06 6.45 -25.82
C LYS A 3 4.61 7.13 -24.53
N VAL A 4 5.17 8.30 -24.24
CA VAL A 4 4.60 9.23 -23.26
C VAL A 4 3.14 9.42 -23.66
N SER A 5 2.22 9.11 -22.75
CA SER A 5 0.79 9.33 -22.94
C SER A 5 0.57 10.74 -23.48
N SER A 6 -0.06 10.85 -24.65
CA SER A 6 -0.39 12.14 -25.27
C SER A 6 -1.25 12.99 -24.30
N PRO A 7 -1.08 14.32 -24.23
CA PRO A 7 -1.93 15.21 -23.41
C PRO A 7 -3.43 15.01 -23.69
N ILE A 8 -3.78 14.52 -24.88
CA ILE A 8 -5.16 14.25 -25.32
C ILE A 8 -5.71 12.97 -24.68
N ALA A 9 -4.87 11.93 -24.54
CA ALA A 9 -5.24 10.75 -23.77
C ALA A 9 -5.56 11.18 -22.33
N VAL A 10 -4.87 12.18 -21.76
CA VAL A 10 -5.22 12.73 -20.44
C VAL A 10 -6.54 13.52 -20.48
N PHE A 11 -6.77 14.34 -21.51
CA PHE A 11 -7.97 15.17 -21.68
C PHE A 11 -9.26 14.34 -21.86
N PHE A 12 -9.25 13.29 -22.67
CA PHE A 12 -10.40 12.40 -22.89
C PHE A 12 -10.52 11.27 -21.86
N SER A 13 -9.40 10.71 -21.37
CA SER A 13 -9.46 9.69 -20.31
C SER A 13 -10.05 10.24 -19.02
N ALA A 14 -9.83 11.52 -18.70
CA ALA A 14 -10.41 12.15 -17.52
C ALA A 14 -11.95 12.09 -17.51
N LEU A 15 -12.62 12.19 -18.66
CA LEU A 15 -14.08 12.12 -18.75
C LEU A 15 -14.59 10.67 -18.86
N MET A 16 -13.95 9.86 -19.70
CA MET A 16 -14.34 8.47 -19.93
C MET A 16 -14.13 7.59 -18.70
N LEU A 17 -13.04 7.79 -17.92
CA LEU A 17 -12.82 7.09 -16.64
C LEU A 17 -13.85 7.49 -15.56
N MET A 18 -14.47 8.67 -15.66
CA MET A 18 -15.51 9.09 -14.71
C MET A 18 -16.88 8.48 -15.01
N VAL A 19 -17.18 8.15 -16.27
CA VAL A 19 -18.46 7.53 -16.68
C VAL A 19 -18.41 5.98 -16.65
N SER A 20 -17.21 5.39 -16.63
CA SER A 20 -16.98 3.95 -16.85
C SER A 20 -17.47 3.00 -15.76
N SER A 21 -17.97 3.47 -14.61
CA SER A 21 -18.68 2.60 -13.66
C SER A 21 -20.14 2.31 -14.03
N ALA A 22 -20.71 3.05 -15.01
CA ALA A 22 -22.11 2.90 -15.42
C ALA A 22 -22.30 2.33 -16.85
N LEU A 23 -21.33 2.47 -17.75
CA LEU A 23 -21.48 2.07 -19.16
C LEU A 23 -20.18 1.43 -19.68
N ALA A 24 -20.01 0.13 -19.41
CA ALA A 24 -18.99 -0.67 -20.05
C ALA A 24 -19.52 -1.17 -21.40
N GLN A 25 -19.27 -0.44 -22.47
CA GLN A 25 -19.18 -0.94 -23.85
C GLN A 25 -18.73 0.18 -24.79
N GLN A 26 -17.45 0.17 -25.18
CA GLN A 26 -17.04 0.07 -26.58
C GLN A 26 -15.51 0.14 -26.69
N GLN A 27 -14.95 -1.00 -27.08
CA GLN A 27 -13.63 -1.11 -27.71
C GLN A 27 -13.83 -0.98 -29.23
N GLU A 28 -12.82 -0.41 -29.88
CA GLU A 28 -12.64 -0.23 -31.33
C GLU A 28 -13.34 0.98 -31.98
N MET A 29 -12.67 2.14 -31.98
CA MET A 29 -12.51 3.02 -33.15
C MET A 29 -11.26 3.92 -32.99
N ASN A 30 -10.08 3.44 -33.40
CA ASN A 30 -8.82 4.20 -33.43
C ASN A 30 -8.79 5.27 -34.56
N ALA A 31 -9.79 6.14 -34.65
CA ALA A 31 -9.87 7.20 -35.67
C ALA A 31 -10.05 8.62 -35.09
N GLY A 32 -9.87 8.77 -33.77
CA GLY A 32 -10.23 9.98 -33.00
C GLY A 32 -9.07 10.73 -32.33
N GLU A 33 -7.82 10.34 -32.52
CA GLU A 33 -6.67 11.05 -31.93
C GLU A 33 -6.16 12.15 -32.88
N ILE A 34 -5.68 13.28 -32.32
CA ILE A 34 -4.99 14.33 -33.12
C ILE A 34 -3.62 13.82 -33.58
N ASP A 35 -3.08 12.84 -32.84
CA ASP A 35 -1.86 12.13 -33.14
C ASP A 35 -1.92 11.63 -34.60
N ASP A 36 -0.84 11.86 -35.34
CA ASP A 36 -0.66 11.47 -36.74
C ASP A 36 -1.49 12.22 -37.81
N ILE A 37 -2.33 13.22 -37.47
CA ILE A 37 -3.06 14.04 -38.47
C ILE A 37 -2.11 14.65 -39.52
N GLY A 38 -0.95 15.12 -39.10
CA GLY A 38 0.09 15.73 -39.92
C GLY A 38 0.85 14.76 -40.82
N THR A 39 0.58 13.47 -40.72
CA THR A 39 1.06 12.44 -41.65
C THR A 39 0.09 12.18 -42.79
N LEU A 40 -1.15 12.67 -42.68
CA LEU A 40 -2.24 12.44 -43.63
C LEU A 40 -2.26 13.46 -44.77
N SER A 41 -2.94 13.14 -45.87
CA SER A 41 -3.31 14.15 -46.86
C SER A 41 -4.34 15.13 -46.28
N MET A 42 -4.44 16.35 -46.84
CA MET A 42 -5.39 17.35 -46.33
C MET A 42 -6.86 16.86 -46.32
N PRO A 43 -7.37 16.16 -47.36
CA PRO A 43 -8.73 15.59 -47.31
C PRO A 43 -8.91 14.52 -46.23
N GLU A 44 -7.87 13.73 -45.92
CA GLU A 44 -7.91 12.72 -44.86
C GLU A 44 -7.82 13.35 -43.47
N ALA A 45 -7.03 14.41 -43.32
CA ALA A 45 -6.94 15.22 -42.11
C ALA A 45 -8.28 15.92 -41.83
N GLU A 46 -8.94 16.45 -42.86
CA GLU A 46 -10.29 17.00 -42.81
C GLU A 46 -11.32 15.96 -42.35
N LYS A 47 -11.22 14.73 -42.87
CA LYS A 47 -12.07 13.61 -42.45
C LYS A 47 -11.84 13.26 -40.98
N HIS A 48 -10.60 13.19 -40.51
CA HIS A 48 -10.26 12.97 -39.10
C HIS A 48 -10.82 14.07 -38.19
N LEU A 49 -10.70 15.33 -38.58
CA LEU A 49 -11.30 16.43 -37.82
C LEU A 49 -12.82 16.30 -37.68
N ASN A 50 -13.53 15.82 -38.71
CA ASN A 50 -14.96 15.54 -38.60
C ASN A 50 -15.27 14.40 -37.63
N TYR A 51 -14.44 13.35 -37.60
CA TYR A 51 -14.57 12.28 -36.62
C TYR A 51 -14.37 12.79 -35.19
N LEU A 52 -13.32 13.57 -34.94
CA LEU A 52 -13.05 14.18 -33.65
C LEU A 52 -14.22 15.06 -33.18
N ILE A 53 -14.83 15.85 -34.07
CA ILE A 53 -16.03 16.65 -33.77
C ILE A 53 -17.23 15.75 -33.42
N ALA A 54 -17.43 14.67 -34.17
CA ALA A 54 -18.54 13.74 -33.92
C ALA A 54 -18.39 13.01 -32.58
N GLU A 55 -17.19 12.51 -32.28
CA GLU A 55 -16.86 11.84 -31.03
C GLU A 55 -16.97 12.78 -29.82
N THR A 56 -16.47 14.02 -29.95
CA THR A 56 -16.62 15.03 -28.89
C THR A 56 -18.10 15.33 -28.62
N ASN A 57 -18.93 15.40 -29.68
CA ASN A 57 -20.38 15.59 -29.53
C ASN A 57 -21.06 14.43 -28.81
N ASP A 58 -20.76 13.20 -29.21
CA ASP A 58 -21.32 11.99 -28.62
C ASP A 58 -20.94 11.87 -27.13
N THR A 59 -19.68 12.18 -26.81
CA THR A 59 -19.17 12.26 -25.45
C THR A 59 -19.93 13.30 -24.61
N ILE A 60 -20.13 14.52 -25.13
CA ILE A 60 -20.90 15.57 -24.45
C ILE A 60 -22.35 15.10 -24.19
N GLN A 61 -23.00 14.49 -25.18
CA GLN A 61 -24.37 14.00 -25.05
C GLN A 61 -24.47 12.90 -24.00
N THR A 62 -23.53 11.94 -24.02
CA THR A 62 -23.46 10.85 -23.06
C THR A 62 -23.29 11.37 -21.64
N VAL A 63 -22.37 12.32 -21.43
CA VAL A 63 -22.17 12.95 -20.11
C VAL A 63 -23.39 13.74 -19.67
N GLU A 64 -24.02 14.52 -20.55
CA GLU A 64 -25.25 15.25 -20.23
C GLU A 64 -26.40 14.30 -19.84
N GLN A 65 -26.54 13.19 -20.56
CA GLN A 65 -27.54 12.16 -20.25
C GLN A 65 -27.23 11.50 -18.90
N ALA A 66 -25.97 11.14 -18.65
CA ALA A 66 -25.56 10.58 -17.36
C ALA A 66 -25.87 11.56 -16.22
N ILE A 67 -25.47 12.84 -16.34
CA ILE A 67 -25.75 13.88 -15.35
C ILE A 67 -27.25 13.99 -15.09
N LYS A 68 -28.08 14.01 -16.14
CA LYS A 68 -29.54 14.03 -16.01
C LYS A 68 -30.09 12.78 -15.33
N MET A 69 -29.60 11.59 -15.68
CA MET A 69 -30.03 10.34 -15.06
C MET A 69 -29.75 10.40 -13.56
N VAL A 70 -28.52 10.75 -13.18
CA VAL A 70 -28.03 10.78 -11.81
C VAL A 70 -28.67 11.90 -10.97
N GLN A 71 -28.92 13.08 -11.54
CA GLN A 71 -29.70 14.15 -10.89
C GLN A 71 -31.18 13.75 -10.69
N ASN A 72 -31.72 12.93 -11.59
CA ASN A 72 -33.10 12.44 -11.53
C ASN A 72 -33.25 11.10 -10.80
N ILE A 73 -32.18 10.53 -10.24
CA ILE A 73 -32.30 9.43 -9.26
C ILE A 73 -32.92 10.01 -7.99
N LYS A 74 -34.24 10.19 -8.03
CA LYS A 74 -35.05 10.03 -6.83
C LYS A 74 -34.90 8.57 -6.47
N PHE A 75 -34.11 8.27 -5.45
CA PHE A 75 -34.13 6.95 -4.84
C PHE A 75 -35.53 6.72 -4.26
N GLU A 76 -36.47 6.26 -5.10
CA GLU A 76 -37.75 5.75 -4.66
C GLU A 76 -37.48 4.47 -3.90
N VAL A 77 -37.46 4.61 -2.57
CA VAL A 77 -37.42 3.50 -1.65
C VAL A 77 -38.73 2.74 -1.80
N SER A 78 -38.75 1.74 -2.69
CA SER A 78 -39.75 0.68 -2.62
C SER A 78 -39.64 0.05 -1.23
N PRO A 79 -40.74 -0.05 -0.45
CA PRO A 79 -40.72 -0.81 0.78
C PRO A 79 -40.38 -2.26 0.42
N GLY A 80 -39.12 -2.65 0.65
CA GLY A 80 -38.71 -4.03 0.55
C GLY A 80 -39.62 -4.84 1.47
N LYS A 81 -40.19 -5.92 0.94
CA LYS A 81 -40.87 -6.94 1.75
C LYS A 81 -39.98 -7.23 2.97
N PRO A 82 -40.53 -7.35 4.19
CA PRO A 82 -39.72 -7.66 5.36
C PRO A 82 -38.93 -8.93 5.07
N GLY A 83 -37.63 -8.75 4.83
CA GLY A 83 -36.70 -9.86 4.72
C GLY A 83 -36.69 -10.55 6.07
N VAL A 84 -36.82 -11.87 6.03
CA VAL A 84 -36.81 -12.74 7.21
C VAL A 84 -35.64 -12.33 8.11
N ASP A 85 -35.98 -11.87 9.31
CA ASP A 85 -35.03 -11.37 10.31
C ASP A 85 -34.30 -12.56 10.93
N TYR A 86 -33.21 -13.00 10.30
CA TYR A 86 -32.23 -13.86 10.93
C TYR A 86 -31.22 -13.00 11.72
N ARG A 87 -31.69 -12.26 12.73
CA ARG A 87 -30.81 -11.68 13.75
C ARG A 87 -31.15 -12.28 15.10
N THR A 88 -30.38 -13.28 15.50
CA THR A 88 -29.96 -13.36 16.89
C THR A 88 -29.34 -12.01 17.25
N GLU A 89 -29.97 -11.28 18.18
CA GLU A 89 -29.57 -9.94 18.66
C GLU A 89 -28.15 -9.95 19.22
N SER A 90 -27.15 -9.95 18.35
CA SER A 90 -25.78 -9.62 18.74
C SER A 90 -25.70 -8.10 18.89
N PRO A 91 -25.17 -7.59 20.01
CA PRO A 91 -25.05 -6.15 20.21
C PRO A 91 -24.20 -5.53 19.10
N ILE A 92 -24.60 -4.34 18.63
CA ILE A 92 -23.84 -3.59 17.62
C ILE A 92 -22.44 -3.34 18.17
N ARG A 93 -21.43 -3.79 17.42
CA ARG A 93 -20.03 -3.51 17.72
C ARG A 93 -19.63 -2.21 17.05
N TYR A 94 -19.50 -1.14 17.82
CA TYR A 94 -19.08 0.16 17.30
C TYR A 94 -17.62 0.16 16.84
N GLU A 95 -17.33 0.98 15.85
CA GLU A 95 -15.95 1.18 15.39
C GLU A 95 -15.24 2.27 16.21
N LYS A 96 -13.91 2.23 16.20
CA LYS A 96 -13.11 3.34 16.72
C LYS A 96 -13.23 4.53 15.77
N PRO A 97 -13.37 5.76 16.29
CA PRO A 97 -13.33 6.95 15.46
C PRO A 97 -12.02 7.10 14.70
N PHE A 98 -12.13 7.36 13.40
CA PHE A 98 -10.99 7.72 12.59
C PHE A 98 -10.37 9.02 13.11
N THR A 99 -9.06 8.98 13.37
CA THR A 99 -8.30 10.10 13.91
C THR A 99 -7.10 10.38 12.99
N PRO A 100 -7.29 11.14 11.89
CA PRO A 100 -6.22 11.41 10.95
C PRO A 100 -5.10 12.18 11.66
N LEU A 101 -3.86 11.90 11.26
CA LEU A 101 -2.68 12.64 11.72
C LEU A 101 -2.15 13.51 10.59
N THR A 102 -1.85 14.77 10.90
CA THR A 102 -1.04 15.59 9.98
C THR A 102 0.39 15.07 9.94
N THR A 103 1.14 15.43 8.90
CA THR A 103 2.58 15.11 8.77
C THR A 103 3.34 15.41 10.06
N GLN A 104 3.16 16.60 10.65
CA GLN A 104 3.85 16.97 11.89
C GLN A 104 3.48 16.08 13.08
N GLN A 105 2.21 15.71 13.21
CA GLN A 105 1.74 14.84 14.29
C GLN A 105 2.27 13.41 14.11
N LEU A 106 2.28 12.91 12.88
CA LEU A 106 2.83 11.60 12.55
C LEU A 106 4.33 11.54 12.82
N VAL A 107 5.10 12.55 12.39
CA VAL A 107 6.53 12.68 12.69
C VAL A 107 6.80 12.66 14.20
N ASN A 108 6.01 13.40 14.99
CA ASN A 108 6.15 13.40 16.45
C ASN A 108 5.91 12.00 17.04
N ARG A 109 4.90 11.28 16.55
CA ARG A 109 4.64 9.89 16.99
C ARG A 109 5.74 8.93 16.55
N LEU A 110 6.21 9.00 15.31
CA LEU A 110 7.32 8.20 14.81
C LEU A 110 8.61 8.43 15.62
N ASN A 111 8.93 9.69 15.94
CA ASN A 111 10.08 10.00 16.77
C ASN A 111 9.94 9.46 18.19
N SER A 112 8.74 9.44 18.78
CA SER A 112 8.50 8.78 20.06
C SER A 112 8.70 7.26 19.97
N GLN A 113 8.37 6.65 18.84
CA GLN A 113 8.53 5.21 18.59
C GLN A 113 9.99 4.78 18.40
N LYS A 114 10.90 5.66 17.97
CA LYS A 114 12.35 5.35 17.87
C LYS A 114 12.96 4.86 19.18
N THR A 115 12.34 5.16 20.31
CA THR A 115 12.77 4.70 21.64
C THR A 115 12.32 3.27 21.96
N GLN A 116 11.40 2.70 21.19
CA GLN A 116 10.98 1.32 21.35
C GLN A 116 11.97 0.39 20.65
N THR A 117 12.56 -0.53 21.40
CA THR A 117 13.44 -1.56 20.85
C THR A 117 12.65 -2.46 19.92
N THR A 118 12.90 -2.34 18.62
CA THR A 118 12.36 -3.27 17.63
C THR A 118 13.46 -4.28 17.30
N SER A 119 13.11 -5.55 17.35
CA SER A 119 14.08 -6.64 17.25
C SER A 119 13.92 -7.46 15.99
N PHE A 120 14.98 -8.18 15.62
CA PHE A 120 14.95 -9.17 14.54
C PHE A 120 15.66 -10.45 14.96
N LYS A 121 15.28 -11.55 14.32
CA LYS A 121 15.98 -12.84 14.36
C LYS A 121 16.80 -13.01 13.09
N GLN A 122 17.98 -13.59 13.25
CA GLN A 122 18.86 -13.96 12.15
C GLN A 122 19.03 -15.47 12.12
N ALA A 123 18.89 -16.07 10.95
CA ALA A 123 19.43 -17.39 10.66
C ALA A 123 20.61 -17.22 9.68
N ILE A 124 21.80 -17.62 10.12
CA ILE A 124 23.04 -17.49 9.34
C ILE A 124 23.18 -18.70 8.43
N THR A 125 23.46 -18.47 7.15
CA THR A 125 23.75 -19.53 6.17
C THR A 125 25.12 -19.31 5.50
N SER A 126 25.62 -20.30 4.77
CA SER A 126 26.88 -20.17 4.03
C SER A 126 26.80 -19.23 2.82
N THR A 127 25.59 -18.91 2.35
CA THR A 127 25.37 -17.97 1.24
C THR A 127 24.83 -16.61 1.68
N GLY A 128 24.35 -16.47 2.92
CA GLY A 128 23.84 -15.19 3.43
C GLY A 128 23.23 -15.29 4.82
N SER A 129 22.26 -14.42 5.10
CA SER A 129 21.50 -14.42 6.34
C SER A 129 20.03 -14.20 6.06
N GLU A 130 19.18 -15.08 6.59
CA GLU A 130 17.74 -14.88 6.63
C GLU A 130 17.39 -14.01 7.84
N ILE A 131 16.73 -12.89 7.58
CA ILE A 131 16.30 -11.94 8.60
C ILE A 131 14.79 -12.01 8.73
N ARG A 132 14.32 -12.20 9.96
CA ARG A 132 12.90 -12.14 10.32
C ARG A 132 12.70 -11.08 11.38
N PHE A 133 11.83 -10.11 11.11
CA PHE A 133 11.50 -9.07 12.07
C PHE A 133 9.99 -8.84 12.08
N SER A 134 9.52 -8.08 13.07
CA SER A 134 8.12 -7.64 13.13
C SER A 134 8.05 -6.15 13.42
N ASN A 135 7.30 -5.44 12.59
CA ASN A 135 7.07 -3.99 12.68
C ASN A 135 5.66 -3.67 13.21
N LYS A 136 4.98 -4.60 13.90
CA LYS A 136 3.62 -4.42 14.44
C LYS A 136 3.34 -3.07 15.13
N PRO A 137 4.27 -2.49 15.93
CA PRO A 137 4.04 -1.16 16.53
C PRO A 137 3.87 -0.06 15.48
N LEU A 138 4.63 -0.13 14.39
CA LEU A 138 4.57 0.80 13.28
C LEU A 138 3.29 0.60 12.46
N GLU A 139 2.96 -0.64 12.11
CA GLU A 139 1.70 -0.94 11.41
C GLU A 139 0.49 -0.45 12.18
N LYS A 140 0.46 -0.67 13.50
CA LYS A 140 -0.60 -0.17 14.36
C LYS A 140 -0.70 1.36 14.33
N LEU A 141 0.43 2.07 14.33
CA LEU A 141 0.44 3.52 14.23
C LEU A 141 -0.20 4.00 12.91
N PHE A 142 0.12 3.34 11.80
CA PHE A 142 -0.45 3.68 10.49
C PHE A 142 -1.91 3.27 10.37
N ALA A 143 -2.29 2.08 10.84
CA ALA A 143 -3.68 1.60 10.88
C ALA A 143 -4.59 2.52 11.72
N ASP A 144 -4.07 3.12 12.81
CA ASP A 144 -4.82 4.10 13.61
C ASP A 144 -4.93 5.47 12.91
N ALA A 145 -4.03 5.79 11.98
CA ALA A 145 -3.93 7.09 11.32
C ALA A 145 -4.48 7.11 9.87
N TRP A 146 -4.78 5.95 9.29
CA TRP A 146 -5.34 5.80 7.95
C TRP A 146 -6.73 5.16 7.93
N PRO A 147 -7.53 5.40 6.88
CA PRO A 147 -8.76 4.66 6.67
C PRO A 147 -8.47 3.16 6.51
N LYS A 148 -9.23 2.30 7.20
CA LYS A 148 -9.03 0.84 7.18
C LYS A 148 -9.01 0.21 5.79
N ASP A 149 -9.81 0.75 4.88
CA ASP A 149 -9.90 0.23 3.51
C ASP A 149 -8.81 0.78 2.58
N ASN A 150 -7.88 1.58 3.12
CA ASN A 150 -6.83 2.26 2.38
C ASN A 150 -5.59 2.47 3.26
N GLU A 151 -5.22 1.45 4.03
CA GLU A 151 -3.95 1.47 4.78
C GLU A 151 -2.78 1.59 3.78
N PRO A 152 -1.77 2.41 4.10
CA PRO A 152 -0.70 2.69 3.16
C PRO A 152 0.30 1.54 3.14
N ASP A 153 0.76 1.21 1.94
CA ASP A 153 1.89 0.31 1.78
C ASP A 153 3.17 1.03 2.20
N LEU A 154 3.75 0.58 3.32
CA LEU A 154 5.02 1.10 3.81
C LEU A 154 6.16 0.53 2.98
N GLN A 155 7.07 1.42 2.60
CA GLN A 155 8.25 1.08 1.80
C GLN A 155 9.49 1.13 2.67
N TYR A 156 10.32 0.10 2.63
CA TYR A 156 11.50 -0.07 3.48
C TYR A 156 12.75 -0.06 2.62
N LYS A 157 13.84 0.52 3.13
CA LYS A 157 15.14 0.49 2.49
C LYS A 157 16.22 0.25 3.54
N ILE A 158 17.02 -0.79 3.36
CA ILE A 158 18.13 -1.06 4.26
C ILE A 158 19.29 -0.16 3.87
N THR A 159 19.73 0.69 4.79
CA THR A 159 20.81 1.66 4.54
C THR A 159 22.14 1.14 5.07
N GLN A 160 22.12 0.44 6.21
CA GLN A 160 23.32 0.01 6.91
C GLN A 160 23.08 -1.25 7.73
N VAL A 161 24.10 -2.10 7.77
CA VAL A 161 24.16 -3.29 8.63
C VAL A 161 25.41 -3.18 9.50
N SER A 162 25.25 -3.38 10.81
CA SER A 162 26.35 -3.43 11.78
C SER A 162 26.52 -4.85 12.29
N PHE A 163 27.76 -5.29 12.48
CA PHE A 163 28.10 -6.66 12.87
C PHE A 163 28.69 -6.73 14.27
N TRP A 164 28.66 -7.91 14.88
CA TRP A 164 29.23 -8.13 16.22
C TRP A 164 30.76 -8.09 16.26
N ASP A 165 31.45 -8.19 15.11
CA ASP A 165 32.90 -7.94 15.01
C ASP A 165 33.25 -6.45 14.98
N GLY A 166 32.26 -5.55 15.05
CA GLY A 166 32.44 -4.10 15.00
C GLY A 166 32.57 -3.54 13.58
N SER A 167 32.56 -4.39 12.54
CA SER A 167 32.49 -3.93 11.16
C SER A 167 31.08 -3.46 10.80
N GLU A 168 31.00 -2.64 9.75
CA GLU A 168 29.76 -2.12 9.20
C GLU A 168 29.76 -2.31 7.68
N GLN A 169 28.59 -2.58 7.12
CA GLN A 169 28.36 -2.67 5.68
C GLN A 169 27.23 -1.73 5.30
N LYS A 170 27.58 -0.70 4.53
CA LYS A 170 26.57 0.11 3.83
C LYS A 170 26.06 -0.71 2.66
N LEU A 171 24.76 -0.95 2.64
CA LEU A 171 24.13 -1.63 1.52
C LEU A 171 23.70 -0.58 0.52
N GLN A 172 24.20 -0.72 -0.72
CA GLN A 172 23.51 -0.12 -1.84
C GLN A 172 22.15 -0.84 -1.99
N PRO A 173 21.10 -0.15 -2.44
CA PRO A 173 19.79 -0.77 -2.62
C PRO A 173 19.94 -2.04 -3.47
N VAL A 174 19.62 -3.19 -2.88
CA VAL A 174 19.60 -4.46 -3.60
C VAL A 174 18.28 -4.50 -4.34
N ILE A 175 18.28 -4.33 -5.65
CA ILE A 175 17.03 -4.34 -6.44
C ILE A 175 16.48 -5.77 -6.40
N ILE A 176 15.52 -6.02 -5.51
CA ILE A 176 14.74 -7.26 -5.50
C ILE A 176 13.26 -6.85 -5.51
N SER A 177 12.74 -6.80 -6.74
CA SER A 177 11.35 -6.52 -7.18
C SER A 177 10.69 -5.20 -6.75
N GLU A 178 10.60 -4.32 -7.76
CA GLU A 178 9.60 -3.28 -8.04
C GLU A 178 9.55 -2.00 -7.17
N ALA A 179 10.70 -1.32 -7.12
CA ALA A 179 10.80 0.12 -7.42
C ALA A 179 12.25 0.43 -7.86
N ASP A 180 12.44 1.19 -8.94
CA ASP A 180 13.78 1.53 -9.50
C ASP A 180 14.68 2.34 -8.53
N ASP A 181 14.15 2.74 -7.37
CA ASP A 181 14.84 3.56 -6.36
C ASP A 181 15.30 2.79 -5.12
N GLY A 182 15.07 1.47 -5.08
CA GLY A 182 15.66 0.58 -4.09
C GLY A 182 14.88 0.40 -2.78
N TYR A 183 13.58 0.68 -2.79
CA TYR A 183 12.67 0.39 -1.69
C TYR A 183 11.95 -0.95 -1.88
N TYR A 184 11.63 -1.61 -0.77
CA TYR A 184 10.91 -2.87 -0.71
C TYR A 184 9.56 -2.71 -0.02
N TYR A 185 8.56 -3.45 -0.47
CA TYR A 185 7.32 -3.65 0.27
C TYR A 185 7.53 -4.79 1.27
N LEU A 186 7.56 -4.48 2.58
CA LEU A 186 7.68 -5.48 3.64
C LEU A 186 6.38 -5.48 4.45
N SER A 187 5.82 -6.68 4.66
CA SER A 187 4.67 -6.94 5.51
C SER A 187 5.05 -7.05 6.99
N ALA A 188 4.04 -7.05 7.86
CA ALA A 188 4.04 -7.31 9.31
C ALA A 188 5.05 -8.31 9.86
N SER A 189 5.32 -9.33 9.04
CA SER A 189 6.18 -10.45 9.31
C SER A 189 6.90 -10.85 8.03
N SER A 190 7.75 -9.95 7.53
CA SER A 190 8.59 -10.25 6.39
C SER A 190 9.84 -11.02 6.79
N THR A 191 10.16 -11.99 5.95
CA THR A 191 11.49 -12.58 5.87
C THR A 191 12.20 -11.96 4.66
N PHE A 192 13.45 -11.57 4.82
CA PHE A 192 14.31 -11.17 3.69
C PHE A 192 15.71 -11.71 3.87
N THR A 193 16.47 -11.83 2.78
CA THR A 193 17.84 -12.36 2.79
C THR A 193 18.85 -11.23 2.59
N LEU A 194 19.91 -11.24 3.40
CA LEU A 194 21.06 -10.38 3.21
C LEU A 194 22.25 -11.19 2.68
N PRO A 195 23.04 -10.66 1.74
CA PRO A 195 24.22 -11.33 1.17
C PRO A 195 25.42 -11.23 2.14
N THR A 196 25.24 -11.65 3.40
CA THR A 196 26.28 -11.67 4.43
C THR A 196 26.05 -12.85 5.35
N SER A 197 27.10 -13.61 5.63
CA SER A 197 27.10 -14.72 6.59
C SER A 197 27.65 -14.30 7.96
N LYS A 198 27.82 -12.99 8.19
CA LYS A 198 28.31 -12.48 9.47
C LYS A 198 27.18 -12.38 10.49
N PRO A 199 27.44 -12.66 11.78
CA PRO A 199 26.52 -12.33 12.87
C PRO A 199 26.21 -10.82 12.91
N ILE A 200 24.95 -10.45 12.71
CA ILE A 200 24.50 -9.06 12.64
C ILE A 200 24.12 -8.57 14.03
N LYS A 201 24.59 -7.39 14.38
CA LYS A 201 24.25 -6.66 15.61
C LYS A 201 23.00 -5.81 15.43
N GLY A 202 22.94 -5.05 14.33
CA GLY A 202 21.84 -4.13 14.05
C GLY A 202 21.66 -3.82 12.58
N ILE A 203 20.44 -3.46 12.20
CA ILE A 203 20.06 -3.09 10.83
C ILE A 203 19.40 -1.72 10.88
N GLU A 204 19.84 -0.80 10.03
CA GLU A 204 19.20 0.50 9.85
C GLU A 204 18.29 0.47 8.62
N PHE A 205 17.06 0.92 8.81
CA PHE A 205 16.07 1.13 7.77
C PHE A 205 15.81 2.62 7.58
N GLU A 206 15.68 3.02 6.33
CA GLU A 206 14.91 4.18 5.90
C GLU A 206 13.54 3.69 5.47
N ILE A 207 12.49 4.25 6.05
CA ILE A 207 11.10 3.84 5.81
C ILE A 207 10.39 5.03 5.17
N ARG A 208 9.85 4.81 3.97
CA ARG A 208 9.07 5.78 3.23
C ARG A 208 7.58 5.53 3.45
N TYR A 209 6.85 6.61 3.70
CA TYR A 209 5.44 6.58 4.01
C TYR A 209 4.68 7.77 3.42
N PRO A 210 3.43 7.59 2.97
CA PRO A 210 2.58 8.72 2.63
C PRO A 210 2.15 9.47 3.89
N SER A 211 1.75 10.73 3.76
CA SER A 211 1.23 11.52 4.88
C SER A 211 0.19 12.55 4.42
N TYR A 212 -0.63 13.03 5.35
CA TYR A 212 -1.58 14.11 5.10
C TYR A 212 -0.97 15.45 5.52
N SER A 213 -0.82 16.39 4.58
CA SER A 213 -0.38 17.76 4.89
C SER A 213 -1.38 18.47 5.81
N SER A 214 -2.66 18.24 5.57
CA SER A 214 -3.77 18.76 6.35
C SER A 214 -5.00 17.88 6.18
N PHE A 215 -5.99 18.08 7.05
CA PHE A 215 -7.31 17.50 6.86
C PHE A 215 -8.37 18.49 7.33
N LYS A 216 -9.58 18.33 6.78
CA LYS A 216 -10.76 19.11 7.18
C LYS A 216 -11.90 18.17 7.52
N LYS A 217 -12.62 18.50 8.58
CA LYS A 217 -13.80 17.77 9.03
C LYS A 217 -15.06 18.55 8.65
N VAL A 218 -15.98 17.90 7.95
CA VAL A 218 -17.33 18.40 7.66
C VAL A 218 -18.32 17.51 8.38
N VAL A 219 -19.28 18.09 9.09
CA VAL A 219 -20.34 17.36 9.79
C VAL A 219 -21.67 17.75 9.18
N LEU A 220 -22.46 16.75 8.76
CA LEU A 220 -23.79 16.93 8.20
C LEU A 220 -24.82 16.18 9.03
N ASN A 221 -25.98 16.79 9.22
CA ASN A 221 -27.13 16.19 9.89
C ASN A 221 -28.41 16.85 9.37
N LYS A 222 -29.57 16.56 9.99
CA LYS A 222 -30.86 17.13 9.56
C LYS A 222 -30.92 18.65 9.71
N ASP A 223 -30.27 19.21 10.72
CA ASP A 223 -30.27 20.64 11.02
C ASP A 223 -29.26 21.41 10.16
N GLN A 224 -28.17 20.74 9.77
CA GLN A 224 -27.12 21.24 8.90
C GLN A 224 -26.90 20.27 7.73
N PRO A 225 -27.83 20.19 6.77
CA PRO A 225 -27.77 19.21 5.69
C PRO A 225 -26.82 19.64 4.58
N LYS A 226 -26.34 20.88 4.57
CA LYS A 226 -25.46 21.39 3.50
C LYS A 226 -24.36 22.28 4.05
N MET A 227 -23.19 22.20 3.43
CA MET A 227 -22.05 23.09 3.66
C MET A 227 -21.36 23.42 2.33
N THR A 228 -20.88 24.65 2.19
CA THR A 228 -20.04 25.09 1.07
C THR A 228 -18.78 25.75 1.65
N THR A 229 -17.68 25.65 0.94
CA THR A 229 -16.38 26.23 1.33
C THR A 229 -15.92 27.29 0.33
N ASP A 230 -14.95 28.12 0.73
CA ASP A 230 -14.53 29.29 -0.07
C ASP A 230 -13.89 28.90 -1.41
N ASP A 231 -13.30 27.71 -1.49
CA ASP A 231 -12.80 27.10 -2.72
C ASP A 231 -13.93 26.62 -3.66
N GLY A 232 -15.20 26.78 -3.26
CA GLY A 232 -16.39 26.33 -3.97
C GLY A 232 -16.63 24.83 -3.90
N SER A 233 -15.99 24.10 -2.99
CA SER A 233 -16.37 22.72 -2.68
C SER A 233 -17.69 22.70 -1.90
N SER A 234 -18.50 21.67 -2.10
CA SER A 234 -19.82 21.57 -1.45
C SER A 234 -20.13 20.16 -0.98
N TYR A 235 -20.91 20.08 0.10
CA TYR A 235 -21.25 18.86 0.81
C TYR A 235 -22.73 18.93 1.12
N GLN A 236 -23.49 17.95 0.64
CA GLN A 236 -24.93 17.92 0.87
C GLN A 236 -25.38 16.53 1.26
N LEU A 237 -26.09 16.47 2.38
CA LEU A 237 -26.83 15.32 2.84
C LEU A 237 -28.20 15.33 2.17
N ILE A 238 -28.43 14.34 1.31
CA ILE A 238 -29.69 14.19 0.57
C ILE A 238 -30.69 13.41 1.41
N SER A 239 -30.27 12.30 2.05
CA SER A 239 -31.14 11.52 2.91
C SER A 239 -30.38 10.68 3.95
N ILE A 240 -31.06 10.39 5.07
CA ILE A 240 -30.69 9.35 6.03
C ILE A 240 -31.92 8.51 6.31
N LYS A 241 -31.92 7.23 5.91
CA LYS A 241 -33.05 6.33 6.14
C LYS A 241 -32.63 4.87 6.16
N GLY A 242 -33.02 4.13 7.20
CA GLY A 242 -32.81 2.68 7.26
C GLY A 242 -31.33 2.29 7.19
N GLY A 243 -30.45 3.05 7.83
CA GLY A 243 -28.99 2.85 7.78
C GLY A 243 -28.33 3.29 6.48
N LYS A 244 -29.08 3.80 5.50
CA LYS A 244 -28.53 4.37 4.26
C LYS A 244 -28.38 5.88 4.37
N VAL A 245 -27.25 6.37 3.90
CA VAL A 245 -26.92 7.79 3.78
C VAL A 245 -26.65 8.10 2.33
N SER A 246 -27.36 9.09 1.78
CA SER A 246 -27.13 9.60 0.42
C SER A 246 -26.47 10.97 0.49
N LEU A 247 -25.33 11.12 -0.17
CA LEU A 247 -24.52 12.33 -0.21
C LEU A 247 -24.37 12.83 -1.65
N GLN A 248 -24.32 14.15 -1.79
CA GLN A 248 -23.87 14.83 -3.00
C GLN A 248 -22.70 15.74 -2.62
N LEU A 249 -21.56 15.54 -3.27
CA LEU A 249 -20.31 16.26 -3.00
C LEU A 249 -19.83 16.94 -4.29
N THR A 250 -19.18 18.09 -4.13
CA THR A 250 -18.40 18.74 -5.19
C THR A 250 -17.01 18.98 -4.62
N LEU A 251 -16.00 18.28 -5.13
CA LEU A 251 -14.65 18.28 -4.58
C LEU A 251 -13.62 18.50 -5.69
N PRO A 252 -12.43 19.05 -5.39
CA PRO A 252 -11.29 19.02 -6.29
C PRO A 252 -10.99 17.59 -6.79
N GLU A 253 -10.52 17.44 -8.02
CA GLU A 253 -10.32 16.14 -8.66
C GLU A 253 -9.41 15.19 -7.85
N ALA A 254 -8.32 15.71 -7.31
CA ALA A 254 -7.35 14.97 -6.50
C ALA A 254 -7.77 14.76 -5.03
N SER A 255 -9.02 15.09 -4.67
CA SER A 255 -9.46 14.98 -3.27
C SER A 255 -9.64 13.53 -2.84
N HIS A 256 -9.01 13.20 -1.71
CA HIS A 256 -9.28 11.97 -0.95
C HIS A 256 -10.20 12.29 0.21
N TYR A 257 -11.17 11.41 0.50
CA TYR A 257 -12.08 11.61 1.61
C TYR A 257 -12.59 10.30 2.22
N LEU A 258 -13.04 10.38 3.48
CA LEU A 258 -13.65 9.29 4.25
C LEU A 258 -15.00 9.74 4.82
N VAL A 259 -15.96 8.82 4.88
CA VAL A 259 -17.30 9.06 5.46
C VAL A 259 -17.53 8.14 6.66
N GLU A 260 -17.84 8.73 7.82
CA GLU A 260 -18.28 8.02 9.04
C GLU A 260 -19.73 8.37 9.37
N GLY A 261 -20.50 7.38 9.82
CA GLY A 261 -21.84 7.58 10.38
C GLY A 261 -21.78 7.51 11.90
N LEU A 262 -22.36 8.50 12.59
CA LEU A 262 -22.35 8.59 14.05
C LEU A 262 -23.74 8.39 14.64
N THR A 263 -23.80 7.73 15.80
CA THR A 263 -24.99 7.74 16.66
C THR A 263 -25.19 9.10 17.34
N ALA A 264 -26.34 9.29 18.00
CA ALA A 264 -26.57 10.47 18.86
C ALA A 264 -25.56 10.61 20.01
N SER A 265 -24.99 9.49 20.48
CA SER A 265 -23.91 9.46 21.48
C SER A 265 -22.51 9.69 20.88
N GLY A 266 -22.39 9.89 19.57
CA GLY A 266 -21.12 10.12 18.87
C GLY A 266 -20.31 8.85 18.59
N GLN A 267 -20.91 7.66 18.69
CA GLN A 267 -20.24 6.39 18.40
C GLN A 267 -20.25 6.10 16.89
N VAL A 268 -19.14 5.58 16.35
CA VAL A 268 -19.05 5.26 14.92
C VAL A 268 -19.76 3.96 14.61
N LEU A 269 -20.66 4.02 13.64
CA LEU A 269 -21.38 2.86 13.12
C LEU A 269 -20.53 2.13 12.07
N PRO A 270 -20.43 0.80 12.14
CA PRO A 270 -19.81 0.02 11.09
C PRO A 270 -20.46 0.22 9.73
N ARG A 271 -19.61 0.38 8.71
CA ARG A 271 -20.02 0.48 7.31
C ARG A 271 -20.23 -0.92 6.74
N THR A 272 -21.35 -1.16 6.08
CA THR A 272 -21.70 -2.45 5.46
C THR A 272 -21.64 -2.40 3.93
N GLY A 273 -21.38 -1.24 3.35
CA GLY A 273 -21.19 -1.07 1.92
C GLY A 273 -21.22 0.40 1.51
N SER A 274 -20.74 0.67 0.31
CA SER A 274 -20.86 1.97 -0.34
C SER A 274 -20.90 1.82 -1.84
N SER A 275 -21.60 2.74 -2.50
CA SER A 275 -21.55 2.93 -3.94
C SER A 275 -21.38 4.41 -4.22
N PHE A 276 -20.65 4.76 -5.28
CA PHE A 276 -20.52 6.14 -5.71
C PHE A 276 -20.56 6.24 -7.23
N ALA A 277 -21.01 7.39 -7.72
CA ALA A 277 -20.85 7.82 -9.09
C ALA A 277 -20.08 9.15 -9.06
N SER A 278 -18.99 9.22 -9.82
CA SER A 278 -18.25 10.46 -10.05
C SER A 278 -18.65 11.03 -11.40
N MET A 279 -18.81 12.33 -11.49
CA MET A 279 -19.25 13.00 -12.71
C MET A 279 -18.47 14.28 -12.91
N PRO A 280 -18.33 14.70 -14.18
CA PRO A 280 -17.76 16.00 -14.48
C PRO A 280 -18.60 17.13 -13.88
N SER A 281 -17.94 18.21 -13.47
CA SER A 281 -18.57 19.47 -13.09
C SER A 281 -19.20 20.19 -14.26
N ASP A 282 -20.15 21.08 -13.96
CA ASP A 282 -20.75 21.97 -14.96
C ASP A 282 -19.69 22.80 -15.69
N GLU A 283 -18.64 23.25 -14.99
CA GLU A 283 -17.50 23.95 -15.57
C GLU A 283 -16.69 23.07 -16.52
N GLN A 284 -16.41 21.82 -16.16
CA GLN A 284 -15.73 20.86 -17.05
C GLN A 284 -16.57 20.65 -18.31
N LEU A 285 -17.87 20.34 -18.17
CA LEU A 285 -18.77 20.14 -19.30
C LEU A 285 -18.81 21.37 -20.22
N GLN A 286 -18.77 22.58 -19.66
CA GLN A 286 -18.69 23.81 -20.44
C GLN A 286 -17.38 23.93 -21.21
N GLN A 287 -16.23 23.56 -20.64
CA GLN A 287 -14.95 23.54 -21.36
C GLN A 287 -14.96 22.54 -22.52
N PHE A 288 -15.57 21.36 -22.35
CA PHE A 288 -15.74 20.40 -23.45
C PHE A 288 -16.61 20.95 -24.58
N LYS A 289 -17.71 21.64 -24.24
CA LYS A 289 -18.56 22.32 -25.25
C LYS A 289 -17.79 23.40 -26.01
N GLN A 290 -16.96 24.17 -25.32
CA GLN A 290 -16.10 25.18 -25.95
C GLN A 290 -15.05 24.54 -26.87
N TYR A 291 -14.41 23.45 -26.44
CA TYR A 291 -13.47 22.71 -27.29
C TYR A 291 -14.14 22.21 -28.58
N ARG A 292 -15.33 21.62 -28.48
CA ARG A 292 -16.13 21.25 -29.65
C ARG A 292 -16.38 22.46 -30.56
N ASP A 293 -16.79 23.59 -30.00
CA ASP A 293 -17.09 24.80 -30.79
C ASP A 293 -15.85 25.31 -31.53
N ASP A 294 -14.67 25.23 -30.91
CA ASP A 294 -13.38 25.54 -31.53
C ASP A 294 -13.06 24.57 -32.67
N LEU A 295 -13.25 23.26 -32.47
CA LEU A 295 -13.05 22.26 -33.53
C LEU A 295 -13.97 22.53 -34.73
N VAL A 296 -15.24 22.85 -34.49
CA VAL A 296 -16.20 23.23 -35.55
C VAL A 296 -15.76 24.50 -36.28
N LYS A 297 -15.19 25.47 -35.57
CA LYS A 297 -14.64 26.70 -36.16
C LYS A 297 -13.42 26.38 -37.04
N ILE A 298 -12.45 25.61 -36.53
CA ILE A 298 -11.28 25.13 -37.27
C ILE A 298 -11.71 24.41 -38.54
N ARG A 299 -12.74 23.56 -38.43
CA ARG A 299 -13.29 22.81 -39.57
C ARG A 299 -13.88 23.70 -40.65
N ARG A 300 -14.56 24.79 -40.26
CA ARG A 300 -15.10 25.81 -41.18
C ARG A 300 -13.98 26.58 -41.87
N ASP A 301 -12.94 26.89 -41.12
CA ASP A 301 -11.80 27.70 -41.55
C ASP A 301 -10.63 26.84 -42.06
N ILE A 302 -10.89 25.58 -42.45
CA ILE A 302 -9.85 24.59 -42.75
C ILE A 302 -8.91 25.00 -43.90
N ASN A 303 -9.40 25.84 -44.82
CA ASN A 303 -8.63 26.36 -45.94
C ASN A 303 -7.53 27.36 -45.52
N GLN A 304 -7.51 27.79 -44.26
CA GLN A 304 -6.44 28.64 -43.71
C GLN A 304 -5.15 27.85 -43.41
N PHE A 305 -5.24 26.52 -43.32
CA PHE A 305 -4.08 25.67 -43.07
C PHE A 305 -3.43 25.26 -44.39
N THR A 306 -2.11 25.47 -44.48
CA THR A 306 -1.33 25.17 -45.69
C THR A 306 -1.21 23.67 -45.95
N ASP A 307 -1.17 22.87 -44.88
CA ASP A 307 -1.07 21.41 -44.91
C ASP A 307 -1.60 20.81 -43.60
N SER A 308 -1.66 19.48 -43.55
CA SER A 308 -2.11 18.72 -42.39
C SER A 308 -1.21 18.88 -41.16
N LYS A 309 0.07 19.21 -41.33
CA LYS A 309 0.99 19.48 -40.21
C LYS A 309 0.66 20.79 -39.52
N ALA A 310 0.35 21.83 -40.29
CA ALA A 310 -0.10 23.11 -39.76
C ALA A 310 -1.43 22.95 -39.01
N LEU A 311 -2.34 22.12 -39.52
CA LEU A 311 -3.58 21.77 -38.83
C LEU A 311 -3.31 21.02 -37.51
N GLN A 312 -2.47 19.98 -37.52
CA GLN A 312 -2.12 19.22 -36.31
C GLN A 312 -1.53 20.15 -35.23
N ALA A 313 -0.53 20.96 -35.58
CA ALA A 313 0.10 21.88 -34.62
C ALA A 313 -0.90 22.87 -33.99
N HIS A 314 -1.91 23.29 -34.75
CA HIS A 314 -2.98 24.15 -34.24
C HIS A 314 -3.91 23.40 -33.28
N LEU A 315 -4.29 22.17 -33.61
CA LEU A 315 -5.12 21.32 -32.77
C LEU A 315 -4.41 20.93 -31.46
N GLU A 316 -3.12 20.63 -31.52
CA GLU A 316 -2.29 20.38 -30.34
C GLU A 316 -2.25 21.60 -29.42
N LYS A 317 -1.97 22.78 -29.99
CA LYS A 317 -1.97 24.03 -29.22
C LYS A 317 -3.33 24.33 -28.58
N LEU A 318 -4.42 24.16 -29.32
CA LEU A 318 -5.77 24.31 -28.79
C LEU A 318 -6.00 23.35 -27.62
N THR A 319 -5.61 22.08 -27.77
CA THR A 319 -5.82 21.05 -26.75
C THR A 319 -4.99 21.34 -25.50
N ASP A 320 -3.75 21.80 -25.64
CA ASP A 320 -2.90 22.24 -24.53
C ASP A 320 -3.51 23.43 -23.77
N GLU A 321 -4.03 24.43 -24.48
CA GLU A 321 -4.69 25.59 -23.89
C GLU A 321 -5.94 25.18 -23.09
N ARG A 322 -6.74 24.26 -23.63
CA ARG A 322 -7.93 23.73 -22.95
C ARG A 322 -7.59 22.84 -21.76
N THR A 323 -6.56 22.03 -21.85
CA THR A 323 -6.08 21.17 -20.75
C THR A 323 -5.64 22.01 -19.56
N LYS A 324 -4.83 23.06 -19.79
CA LYS A 324 -4.42 24.01 -18.75
C LYS A 324 -5.59 24.75 -18.10
N ALA A 325 -6.64 25.03 -18.87
CA ALA A 325 -7.86 25.65 -18.34
C ALA A 325 -8.63 24.70 -17.41
N LEU A 326 -8.69 23.40 -17.74
CA LEU A 326 -9.32 22.37 -16.91
C LEU A 326 -8.55 22.17 -15.59
N GLU A 327 -7.23 22.08 -15.63
CA GLU A 327 -6.38 21.86 -14.44
C GLU A 327 -6.62 22.90 -13.34
N LYS A 328 -6.86 24.17 -13.72
CA LYS A 328 -7.01 25.29 -12.77
C LYS A 328 -8.28 25.22 -11.91
N ASN A 329 -9.34 24.59 -12.41
CA ASN A 329 -10.66 24.53 -11.75
C ASN A 329 -11.23 23.10 -11.77
N ASN A 330 -10.36 22.10 -11.68
CA ASN A 330 -10.75 20.71 -11.85
C ASN A 330 -11.50 20.18 -10.62
N LYS A 331 -12.83 20.13 -10.69
CA LYS A 331 -13.69 19.55 -9.66
C LYS A 331 -14.59 18.47 -10.24
N LYS A 332 -14.87 17.47 -9.42
CA LYS A 332 -15.83 16.41 -9.69
C LYS A 332 -17.06 16.54 -8.82
N HIS A 333 -18.21 16.19 -9.39
CA HIS A 333 -19.42 15.92 -8.65
C HIS A 333 -19.47 14.46 -8.27
N ILE A 334 -19.77 14.17 -7.02
CA ILE A 334 -19.89 12.81 -6.52
C ILE A 334 -21.28 12.63 -5.94
N GLN A 335 -21.98 11.60 -6.39
CA GLN A 335 -23.11 11.05 -5.65
C GLN A 335 -22.69 9.76 -4.96
N GLN A 336 -22.92 9.66 -3.66
CA GLN A 336 -22.51 8.51 -2.88
C GLN A 336 -23.66 7.99 -2.01
N GLU A 337 -23.87 6.68 -2.01
CA GLU A 337 -24.66 5.98 -1.00
C GLU A 337 -23.71 5.23 -0.06
N VAL A 338 -23.85 5.44 1.24
CA VAL A 338 -23.13 4.71 2.28
C VAL A 338 -24.13 3.97 3.15
N LYS A 339 -23.89 2.68 3.39
CA LYS A 339 -24.73 1.81 4.21
C LYS A 339 -24.04 1.52 5.54
N PHE A 340 -24.80 1.65 6.62
CA PHE A 340 -24.38 1.38 7.98
C PHE A 340 -25.25 0.30 8.60
N VAL A 341 -24.73 -0.38 9.63
CA VAL A 341 -25.46 -1.43 10.37
C VAL A 341 -26.73 -0.92 11.09
N ALA A 342 -26.82 0.38 11.34
CA ALA A 342 -27.95 1.08 11.95
C ALA A 342 -28.07 2.50 11.38
N GLN A 343 -29.14 3.21 11.73
CA GLN A 343 -29.36 4.58 11.25
C GLN A 343 -28.42 5.57 11.98
N PRO A 344 -27.56 6.31 11.25
CA PRO A 344 -26.79 7.39 11.84
C PRO A 344 -27.68 8.61 12.16
N GLU A 345 -27.30 9.36 13.18
CA GLU A 345 -27.88 10.68 13.49
C GLU A 345 -27.14 11.80 12.76
N SER A 346 -25.84 11.63 12.55
CA SER A 346 -25.00 12.56 11.80
C SER A 346 -23.96 11.81 10.99
N VAL A 347 -23.40 12.51 10.00
CA VAL A 347 -22.38 12.01 9.10
C VAL A 347 -21.17 12.94 9.19
N VAL A 348 -20.00 12.34 9.29
CA VAL A 348 -18.72 13.06 9.27
C VAL A 348 -18.01 12.73 7.98
N ILE A 349 -17.56 13.77 7.28
CA ILE A 349 -16.72 13.65 6.09
C ILE A 349 -15.35 14.23 6.43
N TYR A 350 -14.31 13.41 6.32
CA TYR A 350 -12.93 13.87 6.42
C TYR A 350 -12.38 14.08 5.02
N LEU A 351 -11.93 15.30 4.72
CA LEU A 351 -11.15 15.62 3.54
C LEU A 351 -9.68 15.49 3.90
N LEU A 352 -8.95 14.70 3.10
CA LEU A 352 -7.59 14.30 3.39
C LEU A 352 -6.68 14.85 2.29
N ALA A 353 -5.89 15.86 2.63
CA ALA A 353 -4.94 16.47 1.70
C ALA A 353 -3.63 15.68 1.72
N MET A 354 -3.51 14.70 0.83
CA MET A 354 -2.30 13.91 0.63
C MET A 354 -1.12 14.82 0.26
N GLN A 355 0.07 14.50 0.75
CA GLN A 355 1.30 15.05 0.20
C GLN A 355 1.58 14.47 -1.19
N GLU A 356 2.06 15.30 -2.10
CA GLU A 356 2.52 14.85 -3.43
C GLU A 356 3.76 13.94 -3.32
N LYS A 357 4.58 14.16 -2.28
CA LYS A 357 5.79 13.38 -2.03
C LYS A 357 5.65 12.63 -0.70
N SER A 358 6.09 11.39 -0.70
CA SER A 358 6.20 10.61 0.53
C SER A 358 7.35 11.12 1.39
N ASP A 359 7.16 11.07 2.70
CA ASP A 359 8.19 11.36 3.69
C ASP A 359 9.01 10.11 4.01
N THR A 360 10.18 10.29 4.63
CA THR A 360 11.00 9.19 5.13
C THR A 360 11.31 9.32 6.61
N PHE A 361 11.54 8.19 7.28
CA PHE A 361 12.09 8.18 8.63
C PHE A 361 13.03 7.00 8.84
N ASN A 362 14.03 7.18 9.69
CA ASN A 362 15.01 6.13 9.99
C ASN A 362 14.67 5.36 11.27
N GLN A 363 14.88 4.05 11.24
CA GLN A 363 14.72 3.16 12.39
C GLN A 363 15.86 2.15 12.46
N THR A 364 16.31 1.85 13.66
CA THR A 364 17.31 0.80 13.92
C THR A 364 16.63 -0.41 14.54
N LEU A 365 16.86 -1.59 13.96
CA LEU A 365 16.53 -2.88 14.56
C LEU A 365 17.75 -3.47 15.24
N THR A 366 17.55 -4.13 16.39
CA THR A 366 18.59 -4.86 17.11
C THR A 366 18.37 -6.35 17.02
N ASN A 367 19.44 -7.14 16.93
CA ASN A 367 19.29 -8.59 16.93
C ASN A 367 18.75 -9.05 18.30
N GLU A 368 17.78 -9.98 18.30
CA GLU A 368 17.32 -10.65 19.52
C GLU A 368 18.41 -11.50 20.15
N LEU A 369 19.33 -11.99 19.32
CA LEU A 369 20.49 -12.73 19.77
C LEU A 369 21.53 -11.76 20.37
N ALA A 370 21.84 -11.94 21.64
CA ALA A 370 22.88 -11.20 22.34
C ALA A 370 24.27 -11.49 21.75
N GLU A 371 25.25 -10.65 22.10
CA GLU A 371 26.64 -10.88 21.71
C GLU A 371 27.16 -12.20 22.28
N GLN A 372 27.72 -13.03 21.40
CA GLN A 372 28.36 -14.30 21.73
C GLN A 372 29.70 -14.41 21.02
N ASP A 373 30.56 -15.29 21.51
CA ASP A 373 31.82 -15.61 20.82
C ASP A 373 31.58 -16.44 19.55
N ARG A 374 30.46 -17.16 19.49
CA ARG A 374 30.16 -18.13 18.43
C ARG A 374 28.66 -18.17 18.13
N TYR A 375 28.33 -18.35 16.87
CA TYR A 375 26.97 -18.33 16.36
C TYR A 375 26.69 -19.59 15.56
N ILE A 376 25.46 -20.09 15.63
CA ILE A 376 25.03 -21.24 14.85
C ILE A 376 24.82 -20.78 13.41
N ALA A 377 25.43 -21.48 12.47
CA ALA A 377 25.28 -21.24 11.04
C ALA A 377 25.02 -22.55 10.30
N LYS A 378 24.21 -22.47 9.25
CA LYS A 378 23.88 -23.57 8.36
C LYS A 378 24.72 -23.47 7.09
N ASP A 379 25.15 -24.59 6.54
CA ASP A 379 25.65 -24.63 5.18
C ASP A 379 24.56 -25.05 4.21
N ASP A 380 24.29 -24.21 3.21
CA ASP A 380 23.21 -24.42 2.25
C ASP A 380 23.49 -25.59 1.31
N ALA A 381 24.77 -25.90 1.05
CA ALA A 381 25.16 -27.00 0.17
C ALA A 381 24.98 -28.37 0.82
N SER A 382 25.46 -28.54 2.06
CA SER A 382 25.35 -29.81 2.79
C SER A 382 24.06 -29.94 3.61
N ASN A 383 23.32 -28.84 3.81
CA ASN A 383 22.18 -28.77 4.71
C ASN A 383 22.51 -29.15 6.18
N THR A 384 23.79 -29.02 6.58
CA THR A 384 24.27 -29.28 7.94
C THR A 384 24.64 -27.99 8.67
N PHE A 385 24.81 -28.08 9.98
CA PHE A 385 25.08 -26.95 10.87
C PHE A 385 26.50 -27.02 11.45
N GLY A 386 27.06 -25.84 11.67
CA GLY A 386 28.34 -25.62 12.33
C GLY A 386 28.30 -24.35 13.18
N LEU A 387 29.47 -23.87 13.59
CA LEU A 387 29.62 -22.65 14.39
C LEU A 387 30.57 -21.66 13.71
N VAL A 388 30.15 -20.41 13.61
CA VAL A 388 30.97 -19.30 13.10
C VAL A 388 31.37 -18.33 14.22
N ASP A 389 32.49 -17.62 14.05
CA ASP A 389 32.89 -16.52 14.93
C ASP A 389 32.13 -15.22 14.61
N LYS A 390 32.42 -14.15 15.36
CA LYS A 390 31.84 -12.81 15.15
C LYS A 390 32.11 -12.24 13.75
N SER A 391 33.17 -12.69 13.08
CA SER A 391 33.53 -12.27 11.73
C SER A 391 32.93 -13.15 10.63
N GLY A 392 32.16 -14.19 11.00
CA GLY A 392 31.52 -15.12 10.07
C GLY A 392 32.41 -16.28 9.61
N ASN A 393 33.59 -16.47 10.20
CA ASN A 393 34.47 -17.58 9.85
C ASN A 393 34.05 -18.86 10.59
N TRP A 394 34.04 -19.99 9.89
CA TRP A 394 33.79 -21.29 10.50
C TRP A 394 34.83 -21.62 11.58
N VAL A 395 34.39 -21.72 12.83
CA VAL A 395 35.19 -22.27 13.93
C VAL A 395 34.95 -23.78 14.06
N ILE A 396 33.73 -24.22 13.79
CA ILE A 396 33.37 -25.63 13.60
C ILE A 396 32.69 -25.75 12.26
N LYS A 397 33.30 -26.51 11.34
CA LYS A 397 32.74 -26.75 10.02
C LYS A 397 31.37 -27.44 10.13
N PRO A 398 30.46 -27.21 9.15
CA PRO A 398 29.19 -27.90 9.06
C PRO A 398 29.37 -29.41 9.10
N GLN A 399 28.76 -30.07 10.06
CA GLN A 399 28.79 -31.54 10.19
C GLN A 399 27.61 -32.11 10.99
N PHE A 400 26.88 -31.26 11.73
CA PHE A 400 25.77 -31.68 12.57
C PHE A 400 24.43 -31.50 11.85
N GLN A 401 23.47 -32.39 12.09
CA GLN A 401 22.10 -32.22 11.55
C GLN A 401 21.36 -31.06 12.20
N LYS A 402 21.66 -30.77 13.47
CA LYS A 402 21.08 -29.65 14.20
C LYS A 402 22.02 -29.20 15.31
N ILE A 403 22.03 -27.90 15.57
CA ILE A 403 22.65 -27.32 16.76
C ILE A 403 21.60 -26.45 17.44
N GLU A 404 21.43 -26.63 18.74
CA GLU A 404 20.61 -25.75 19.59
C GLU A 404 21.47 -25.18 20.71
N GLN A 405 21.28 -23.90 20.99
CA GLN A 405 21.85 -23.29 22.19
C GLN A 405 20.99 -23.67 23.40
N THR A 406 21.63 -24.06 24.49
CA THR A 406 20.93 -24.33 25.76
C THR A 406 20.75 -23.06 26.57
N ASP A 407 19.95 -23.11 27.64
CA ASP A 407 19.83 -22.00 28.60
C ASP A 407 21.15 -21.66 29.30
N ILE A 408 22.15 -22.55 29.23
CA ILE A 408 23.49 -22.32 29.74
C ILE A 408 24.39 -21.81 28.61
N SER A 409 24.86 -20.57 28.74
CA SER A 409 25.77 -19.94 27.78
C SER A 409 27.03 -20.80 27.54
N GLY A 410 27.42 -20.96 26.28
CA GLY A 410 28.58 -21.76 25.88
C GLY A 410 28.35 -23.28 25.83
N ILE A 411 27.14 -23.75 26.13
CA ILE A 411 26.74 -25.15 25.97
C ILE A 411 25.73 -25.29 24.83
N TYR A 412 26.01 -26.25 23.95
CA TYR A 412 25.23 -26.55 22.77
C TYR A 412 24.70 -27.98 22.81
N LEU A 413 23.48 -28.19 22.35
CA LEU A 413 22.93 -29.50 22.05
C LEU A 413 23.13 -29.78 20.56
N MET A 414 24.03 -30.71 20.25
CA MET A 414 24.31 -31.16 18.89
C MET A 414 23.47 -32.41 18.59
N THR A 415 22.88 -32.47 17.40
CA THR A 415 22.17 -33.64 16.90
C THR A 415 22.87 -34.20 15.69
N ASP A 416 23.16 -35.50 15.71
CA ASP A 416 23.67 -36.29 14.58
C ASP A 416 22.67 -37.37 14.18
N GLU A 417 22.73 -37.83 12.93
CA GLU A 417 22.01 -39.04 12.52
C GLU A 417 22.67 -40.26 13.18
N GLY A 418 21.87 -41.01 13.91
CA GLY A 418 22.21 -42.32 14.45
C GLY A 418 21.92 -43.44 13.45
N SER A 419 21.76 -44.66 13.97
CA SER A 419 21.50 -45.83 13.12
C SER A 419 20.11 -45.76 12.50
N SER A 420 20.03 -45.99 11.19
CA SER A 420 18.77 -46.17 10.49
C SER A 420 18.34 -47.64 10.55
N HIS A 421 17.09 -47.86 10.93
CA HIS A 421 16.46 -49.17 10.97
C HIS A 421 15.35 -49.21 9.93
N LYS A 422 15.44 -50.16 9.00
CA LYS A 422 14.40 -50.43 8.03
C LYS A 422 13.51 -51.55 8.54
N ASP A 423 12.26 -51.23 8.85
CA ASP A 423 11.26 -52.25 9.21
C ASP A 423 10.92 -53.07 7.96
N LYS A 424 11.22 -54.37 8.01
CA LYS A 424 11.03 -55.30 6.89
C LYS A 424 9.54 -55.58 6.60
N ALA A 425 8.64 -55.30 7.54
CA ALA A 425 7.20 -55.54 7.37
C ALA A 425 6.45 -54.35 6.77
N THR A 426 6.92 -53.13 7.03
CA THR A 426 6.24 -51.88 6.64
C THR A 426 7.01 -51.07 5.59
N ASP A 427 8.25 -51.46 5.27
CA ASP A 427 9.19 -50.74 4.40
C ASP A 427 9.58 -49.33 4.91
N VAL A 428 9.21 -49.01 6.16
CA VAL A 428 9.49 -47.72 6.80
C VAL A 428 10.92 -47.69 7.34
N VAL A 429 11.65 -46.61 7.04
CA VAL A 429 12.97 -46.33 7.60
C VAL A 429 12.83 -45.35 8.77
N THR A 430 13.26 -45.76 9.96
CA THR A 430 13.37 -44.90 11.15
C THR A 430 14.83 -44.62 11.44
N THR A 431 15.22 -43.35 11.46
CA THR A 431 16.57 -42.90 11.84
C THR A 431 16.58 -42.49 13.31
N GLU A 432 17.42 -43.13 14.13
CA GLU A 432 17.64 -42.68 15.51
C GLU A 432 18.40 -41.34 15.50
N LEU A 433 18.06 -40.41 16.39
CA LEU A 433 18.79 -39.14 16.52
C LEU A 433 19.68 -39.21 17.77
N ILE A 434 20.96 -38.88 17.60
CA ILE A 434 21.93 -38.86 18.70
C ILE A 434 22.08 -37.43 19.21
N TYR A 435 21.65 -37.22 20.45
CA TYR A 435 21.76 -35.93 21.13
C TYR A 435 23.01 -35.87 22.01
N THR A 436 23.88 -34.89 21.79
CA THR A 436 25.11 -34.70 22.55
C THR A 436 25.26 -33.26 23.02
N TYR A 437 25.42 -33.06 24.33
CA TYR A 437 25.82 -31.77 24.88
C TYR A 437 27.32 -31.55 24.67
N MET A 438 27.68 -30.38 24.15
CA MET A 438 29.06 -29.99 23.89
C MET A 438 29.35 -28.58 24.40
N SER A 439 30.58 -28.35 24.83
CA SER A 439 31.10 -27.02 25.17
C SER A 439 32.53 -26.86 24.65
N PHE A 440 33.00 -25.62 24.62
CA PHE A 440 34.41 -25.36 24.31
C PHE A 440 35.26 -25.47 25.56
N ASP A 441 36.40 -26.14 25.43
CA ASP A 441 37.44 -26.11 26.44
C ASP A 441 38.01 -24.69 26.54
N SER A 442 38.08 -24.14 27.75
CA SER A 442 38.53 -22.77 27.98
C SER A 442 40.00 -22.54 27.63
N GLN A 443 40.84 -23.58 27.66
CA GLN A 443 42.27 -23.49 27.37
C GLN A 443 42.57 -23.81 25.91
N THR A 444 42.02 -24.92 25.40
CA THR A 444 42.34 -25.40 24.04
C THR A 444 41.42 -24.83 22.97
N ARG A 445 40.29 -24.21 23.36
CA ARG A 445 39.24 -23.71 22.47
C ARG A 445 38.67 -24.78 21.52
N GLN A 446 38.87 -26.05 21.84
CA GLN A 446 38.31 -27.20 21.11
C GLN A 446 36.95 -27.59 21.66
N LEU A 447 36.09 -28.11 20.78
CA LEU A 447 34.77 -28.62 21.13
C LEU A 447 34.93 -29.95 21.88
N LYS A 448 34.33 -30.07 23.06
CA LYS A 448 34.36 -31.27 23.90
C LYS A 448 32.94 -31.74 24.22
N LYS A 449 32.74 -33.05 24.13
CA LYS A 449 31.52 -33.72 24.59
C LYS A 449 31.44 -33.65 26.11
N LEU A 450 30.29 -33.22 26.61
CA LEU A 450 30.00 -33.21 28.04
C LEU A 450 29.51 -34.60 28.49
N PRO A 451 29.81 -35.02 29.74
CA PRO A 451 29.61 -36.38 30.20
C PRO A 451 28.14 -36.74 30.56
N PHE A 452 27.19 -35.83 30.36
CA PHE A 452 25.80 -36.00 30.78
C PHE A 452 24.82 -36.10 29.59
N LYS A 453 23.71 -36.79 29.83
CA LYS A 453 22.62 -36.99 28.85
C LYS A 453 21.43 -36.04 29.05
N ASP A 454 21.40 -35.31 30.17
CA ASP A 454 20.33 -34.39 30.56
C ASP A 454 20.93 -33.20 31.31
N ILE A 455 20.66 -31.98 30.82
CA ILE A 455 21.21 -30.75 31.36
C ILE A 455 20.56 -30.34 32.69
N ASN A 456 19.33 -30.79 32.96
CA ASN A 456 18.65 -30.56 34.24
C ASN A 456 19.30 -31.31 35.41
N LYS A 457 20.19 -32.29 35.10
CA LYS A 457 21.01 -32.98 36.09
C LYS A 457 22.27 -32.19 36.49
N MET A 458 22.47 -30.97 35.98
CA MET A 458 23.38 -29.96 36.56
C MET A 458 22.88 -29.39 37.89
N GLY A 459 22.19 -30.19 38.71
CA GLY A 459 21.82 -29.79 40.07
C GLY A 459 23.07 -29.46 40.88
N LEU A 460 23.28 -28.17 41.14
CA LEU A 460 23.72 -27.58 42.41
C LEU A 460 24.69 -28.43 43.26
N ASN A 461 25.75 -28.97 42.66
CA ASN A 461 26.84 -29.64 43.37
C ASN A 461 28.15 -29.22 42.71
N ASN A 462 28.55 -27.96 42.95
CA ASN A 462 29.94 -27.49 43.07
C ASN A 462 29.96 -25.96 43.28
N VAL A 463 29.23 -25.49 44.29
CA VAL A 463 29.62 -24.30 45.04
C VAL A 463 30.12 -24.84 46.38
N ASN A 464 31.40 -24.61 46.67
CA ASN A 464 32.24 -25.17 47.74
C ASN A 464 32.96 -26.50 47.41
N ARG A 465 34.07 -26.38 46.68
CA ARG A 465 35.37 -26.90 47.13
C ARG A 465 36.51 -26.10 46.55
#